data_AF-A0A089LP90-F1
#
_entry.id   AF-A0A089LP90-F1
#
_cell.length_a   1.000
_cell.length_b   1.000
_cell.length_c   1.000
_cell.angle_alpha   90.00
_cell.angle_beta   90.00
_cell.angle_gamma   90.00
#
_symmetry.space_group_name_H-M   'P 1'
#
loop_
_entity.id
_entity.type
_entity.pdbx_description
1 polymer ?
#
loop_
_entity_poly.entity_id
_entity_poly.type
_entity_poly.pdbx_seq_one_letter_code
_entity_poly.pdbx_strand_id
1 'polypeptide(L)'
;MYGKCSKCNFSYKKAVTQKVDQSSIMYLAQKDLTERLFQSRNSIIFPELSIRRYLSLAYHSFYLIEGMNSFLDNTTPIHAFIQKRSREQSVENAITVYSNVFWMYSDFPSHYYRVLQAFQNLQNRHSYERKTNYEEILKHPQFNVIKEAYEAYWIKQLNERKIRKDFSVFKSNQSLLEKRDFIAREEIKGLYGYGYKKISGLADNNLILLNDKVKGSSKKYYVEKTSFEQALKISKQYITRREAADFLGIRKDSIPPLIKEKLLNEYKTPFSNVTQLLRSEVTGLMKRCRGEQKEPKPQNIFFHQALIKYSVVGLTIVKILKLISEERLEPYSKLNSDNLAGLFFEQHQLEQCISEIKKEKTVIEGYYMNDVINMLHIGEKAMKVFMSKGILLPEKVIVLKDGRKRYLFNKNFIDQFIGDYLSIKQASIEYGMPETKIRHWIRIGKLHEKMHRIGQKYWLKRSKIEELKTL
;
A
#
# COMPACT_ATOMS: atom_id res chain seq x y z
N MET A 1 -70.38 -32.33 -4.60
CA MET A 1 -69.78 -33.65 -4.95
C MET A 1 -70.81 -34.74 -4.78
N TYR A 2 -70.92 -35.67 -5.75
CA TYR A 2 -71.72 -36.88 -5.61
C TYR A 2 -70.87 -37.98 -4.96
N GLY A 3 -71.38 -38.63 -3.90
CA GLY A 3 -70.69 -39.71 -3.21
C GLY A 3 -70.91 -39.74 -1.70
N LYS A 4 -70.34 -40.76 -1.06
CA LYS A 4 -70.28 -40.91 0.40
C LYS A 4 -68.84 -41.16 0.83
N CYS A 5 -68.47 -40.73 2.03
CA CYS A 5 -67.17 -41.06 2.61
C CYS A 5 -67.08 -42.57 2.86
N SER A 6 -66.03 -43.22 2.36
CA SER A 6 -65.85 -44.67 2.49
C SER A 6 -65.65 -45.14 3.94
N LYS A 7 -65.23 -44.24 4.85
CA LYS A 7 -65.00 -44.58 6.26
C LYS A 7 -66.23 -44.35 7.15
N CYS A 8 -66.95 -43.25 6.96
CA CYS A 8 -68.07 -42.87 7.84
C CYS A 8 -69.43 -42.80 7.13
N ASN A 9 -69.48 -43.14 5.84
CA ASN A 9 -70.68 -43.12 4.99
C ASN A 9 -71.37 -41.74 4.88
N PHE A 10 -70.71 -40.68 5.34
CA PHE A 10 -71.22 -39.31 5.28
C PHE A 10 -71.48 -38.93 3.82
N SER A 11 -72.70 -38.46 3.52
CA SER A 11 -73.06 -38.04 2.17
C SER A 11 -72.52 -36.65 1.89
N TYR A 12 -71.68 -36.52 0.86
CA TYR A 12 -71.14 -35.22 0.45
C TYR A 12 -72.22 -34.25 -0.06
N LYS A 13 -73.43 -34.73 -0.36
CA LYS A 13 -74.61 -33.88 -0.64
C LYS A 13 -75.13 -33.14 0.59
N LYS A 14 -74.88 -33.68 1.79
CA LYS A 14 -75.26 -33.07 3.08
C LYS A 14 -74.20 -32.10 3.60
N ALA A 15 -73.06 -31.96 2.91
CA ALA A 15 -72.04 -31.00 3.30
C ALA A 15 -72.55 -29.56 3.09
N VAL A 16 -72.41 -28.72 4.11
CA VAL A 16 -72.68 -27.29 3.99
C VAL A 16 -71.68 -26.70 2.98
N THR A 17 -72.20 -26.13 1.90
CA THR A 17 -71.35 -25.46 0.90
C THR A 17 -71.09 -24.04 1.35
N GLN A 18 -69.83 -23.71 1.62
CA GLN A 18 -69.42 -22.34 1.89
C GLN A 18 -68.95 -21.70 0.58
N LYS A 19 -69.53 -20.55 0.21
CA LYS A 19 -69.00 -19.73 -0.88
C LYS A 19 -67.77 -18.99 -0.34
N VAL A 20 -66.62 -19.24 -0.95
CA VAL A 20 -65.38 -18.53 -0.69
C VAL A 20 -65.20 -17.49 -1.79
N ASP A 21 -64.86 -16.25 -1.40
CA ASP A 21 -64.59 -15.19 -2.35
C ASP A 21 -63.41 -15.57 -3.28
N GLN A 22 -63.58 -15.40 -4.59
CA GLN A 22 -62.59 -15.81 -5.59
C GLN A 22 -61.32 -14.96 -5.55
N SER A 23 -61.39 -13.71 -5.07
CA SER A 23 -60.21 -12.88 -4.82
C SER A 23 -59.48 -13.22 -3.53
N SER A 24 -60.06 -14.04 -2.65
CA SER A 24 -59.43 -14.36 -1.37
C SER A 24 -58.21 -15.25 -1.54
N ILE A 25 -57.21 -15.03 -0.69
CA ILE A 25 -56.02 -15.89 -0.62
C ILE A 25 -56.38 -17.35 -0.34
N MET A 26 -57.41 -17.57 0.47
CA MET A 26 -57.92 -18.91 0.76
C MET A 26 -58.39 -19.63 -0.50
N TYR A 27 -59.17 -18.94 -1.35
CA TYR A 27 -59.60 -19.50 -2.63
C TYR A 27 -58.41 -19.76 -3.56
N LEU A 28 -57.50 -18.80 -3.69
CA LEU A 28 -56.32 -18.94 -4.55
C LEU A 28 -55.41 -20.10 -4.12
N ALA A 29 -55.22 -20.29 -2.81
CA ALA A 29 -54.47 -21.41 -2.24
C ALA A 29 -55.12 -22.76 -2.55
N GLN A 30 -56.44 -22.85 -2.41
CA GLN A 30 -57.21 -24.06 -2.76
C GLN A 30 -57.15 -24.35 -4.26
N LYS A 31 -57.29 -23.32 -5.10
CA LYS A 31 -57.20 -23.41 -6.55
C LYS A 31 -55.82 -23.93 -6.98
N ASP A 32 -54.73 -23.33 -6.50
CA ASP A 32 -53.36 -23.74 -6.83
C ASP A 32 -53.08 -25.20 -6.45
N LEU A 33 -53.50 -25.62 -5.25
CA LEU A 33 -53.35 -27.00 -4.81
C LEU A 33 -54.15 -27.98 -5.69
N THR A 34 -55.38 -27.61 -6.03
CA THR A 34 -56.26 -28.41 -6.91
C THR A 34 -55.66 -28.55 -8.30
N GLU A 35 -55.19 -27.45 -8.87
CA GLU A 35 -54.54 -27.39 -10.17
C GLU A 35 -53.30 -28.30 -10.24
N ARG A 36 -52.51 -28.37 -9.17
CA ARG A 36 -51.37 -29.30 -9.08
C ARG A 36 -51.78 -30.76 -8.93
N LEU A 37 -52.83 -31.05 -8.17
CA LEU A 37 -53.34 -32.42 -8.00
C LEU A 37 -53.81 -33.00 -9.33
N PHE A 38 -54.42 -32.17 -10.17
CA PHE A 38 -54.86 -32.55 -11.52
C PHE A 38 -53.81 -32.32 -12.61
N GLN A 39 -52.55 -32.07 -12.23
CA GLN A 39 -51.40 -31.91 -13.14
C GLN A 39 -51.57 -30.80 -14.20
N SER A 40 -52.38 -29.78 -13.91
CA SER A 40 -52.46 -28.59 -14.77
C SER A 40 -51.21 -27.71 -14.56
N ARG A 41 -50.75 -27.04 -15.63
CA ARG A 41 -49.57 -26.15 -15.59
C ARG A 41 -49.88 -24.72 -15.13
N ASN A 42 -51.08 -24.47 -14.59
CA ASN A 42 -51.58 -23.13 -14.27
C ASN A 42 -51.30 -22.69 -12.83
N SER A 43 -50.49 -23.46 -12.10
CA SER A 43 -50.12 -23.13 -10.73
C SER A 43 -49.48 -21.75 -10.61
N ILE A 44 -49.88 -21.01 -9.59
CA ILE A 44 -49.58 -19.59 -9.38
C ILE A 44 -48.17 -19.41 -8.81
N ILE A 45 -47.74 -20.32 -7.92
CA ILE A 45 -46.51 -20.16 -7.13
C ILE A 45 -45.48 -21.20 -7.52
N PHE A 46 -44.32 -20.85 -8.07
CA PHE A 46 -43.30 -21.83 -8.49
C PHE A 46 -43.92 -22.96 -9.38
N PRO A 47 -44.41 -22.62 -10.57
CA PRO A 47 -45.09 -23.57 -11.46
C PRO A 47 -44.24 -24.77 -11.88
N GLU A 48 -42.92 -24.66 -11.79
CA GLU A 48 -41.96 -25.71 -12.03
C GLU A 48 -41.99 -26.84 -10.97
N LEU A 49 -42.60 -26.60 -9.80
CA LEU A 49 -42.65 -27.59 -8.73
C LEU A 49 -43.79 -28.61 -8.92
N SER A 50 -43.44 -29.89 -8.91
CA SER A 50 -44.43 -30.96 -8.82
C SER A 50 -45.21 -30.89 -7.50
N ILE A 51 -46.42 -31.48 -7.47
CA ILE A 51 -47.25 -31.53 -6.26
C ILE A 51 -46.48 -32.04 -5.04
N ARG A 52 -45.66 -33.08 -5.20
CA ARG A 52 -44.84 -33.65 -4.11
C ARG A 52 -43.84 -32.62 -3.58
N ARG A 53 -43.22 -31.82 -4.46
CA ARG A 53 -42.25 -30.80 -4.09
C ARG A 53 -42.93 -29.59 -3.47
N TYR A 54 -44.08 -29.16 -4.00
CA TYR A 54 -44.89 -28.11 -3.39
C TYR A 54 -45.35 -28.50 -1.98
N LEU A 55 -45.87 -29.71 -1.79
CA LEU A 55 -46.27 -30.19 -0.47
C LEU A 55 -45.09 -30.30 0.50
N SER A 56 -43.91 -30.71 0.01
CA SER A 56 -42.69 -30.70 0.81
C SER A 56 -42.31 -29.26 1.22
N LEU A 57 -42.34 -28.31 0.27
CA LEU A 57 -42.11 -26.90 0.57
C LEU A 57 -43.09 -26.35 1.62
N ALA A 58 -44.38 -26.66 1.47
CA ALA A 58 -45.41 -26.24 2.41
C ALA A 58 -45.14 -26.82 3.80
N TYR A 59 -44.91 -28.15 3.88
CA TYR A 59 -44.60 -28.84 5.13
C TYR A 59 -43.40 -28.22 5.85
N HIS A 60 -42.30 -27.93 5.16
CA HIS A 60 -41.15 -27.30 5.79
C HIS A 60 -41.45 -25.84 6.20
N SER A 61 -42.23 -25.13 5.40
CA SER A 61 -42.66 -23.74 5.70
C SER A 61 -43.54 -23.66 6.95
N PHE A 62 -44.26 -24.72 7.32
CA PHE A 62 -45.04 -24.79 8.55
C PHE A 62 -44.18 -24.52 9.79
N TYR A 63 -42.93 -24.98 9.81
CA TYR A 63 -42.03 -24.71 10.92
C TYR A 63 -41.70 -23.22 11.09
N LEU A 64 -41.74 -22.43 10.02
CA LEU A 64 -41.55 -20.98 10.11
C LEU A 64 -42.77 -20.27 10.69
N ILE A 65 -43.98 -20.70 10.35
CA ILE A 65 -45.23 -19.99 10.72
C ILE A 65 -45.90 -20.53 11.99
N GLU A 66 -45.49 -21.70 12.48
CA GLU A 66 -46.07 -22.34 13.67
C GLU A 66 -46.10 -21.41 14.89
N GLY A 67 -47.27 -21.24 15.50
CA GLY A 67 -47.45 -20.42 16.70
C GLY A 67 -47.43 -18.91 16.47
N MET A 68 -47.43 -18.44 15.22
CA MET A 68 -47.69 -17.04 14.86
C MET A 68 -49.18 -16.78 14.67
N ASN A 69 -49.60 -15.52 14.68
CA ASN A 69 -50.91 -15.14 14.15
C ASN A 69 -50.88 -15.20 12.62
N SER A 70 -52.03 -15.48 12.00
CA SER A 70 -52.18 -15.47 10.56
C SER A 70 -51.85 -14.10 9.98
N PHE A 71 -51.08 -14.09 8.89
CA PHE A 71 -50.77 -12.89 8.12
C PHE A 71 -51.96 -12.39 7.28
N LEU A 72 -53.08 -13.12 7.29
CA LEU A 72 -54.29 -12.79 6.53
C LEU A 72 -55.28 -11.96 7.35
N ASP A 73 -55.44 -12.29 8.64
CA ASP A 73 -56.39 -11.63 9.55
C ASP A 73 -55.72 -11.03 10.81
N ASN A 74 -54.45 -11.36 11.09
CA ASN A 74 -53.67 -10.99 12.27
C ASN A 74 -54.23 -11.45 13.63
N THR A 75 -55.31 -12.22 13.65
CA THR A 75 -56.02 -12.64 14.87
C THR A 75 -55.94 -14.13 15.12
N THR A 76 -55.91 -14.94 14.06
CA THR A 76 -56.02 -16.40 14.19
C THR A 76 -54.66 -17.04 14.41
N PRO A 77 -54.39 -17.75 15.51
CA PRO A 77 -53.13 -18.43 15.71
C PRO A 77 -52.98 -19.62 14.75
N ILE A 78 -51.78 -19.78 14.20
CA ILE A 78 -51.43 -20.86 13.27
C ILE A 78 -50.91 -22.06 14.07
N HIS A 79 -51.60 -23.21 13.95
CA HIS A 79 -51.18 -24.48 14.55
C HIS A 79 -51.00 -25.56 13.46
N ALA A 80 -49.92 -25.49 12.71
CA ALA A 80 -49.64 -26.38 11.60
C ALA A 80 -49.44 -27.86 12.00
N PHE A 81 -49.01 -28.13 13.24
CA PHE A 81 -48.80 -29.49 13.73
C PHE A 81 -49.85 -29.93 14.75
N ILE A 82 -50.27 -31.20 14.68
CA ILE A 82 -51.26 -31.78 15.60
C ILE A 82 -50.62 -31.90 17.00
N GLN A 83 -51.27 -31.28 18.00
CA GLN A 83 -50.85 -31.45 19.40
C GLN A 83 -51.31 -32.82 19.91
N LYS A 84 -50.41 -33.58 20.56
CA LYS A 84 -50.70 -34.94 21.09
C LYS A 84 -51.93 -35.01 22.03
N ARG A 85 -52.35 -33.88 22.62
CA ARG A 85 -53.49 -33.79 23.56
C ARG A 85 -54.84 -33.56 22.88
N SER A 86 -54.89 -32.84 21.75
CA SER A 86 -56.10 -32.65 20.95
C SER A 86 -55.98 -33.54 19.70
N ARG A 87 -56.52 -34.76 19.76
CA ARG A 87 -56.41 -35.74 18.65
C ARG A 87 -57.15 -35.32 17.36
N GLU A 88 -57.80 -34.16 17.35
CA GLU A 88 -58.57 -33.66 16.21
C GLU A 88 -57.85 -32.49 15.55
N GLN A 89 -57.63 -32.61 14.24
CA GLN A 89 -57.15 -31.53 13.39
C GLN A 89 -58.38 -30.82 12.83
N SER A 90 -58.57 -29.56 13.20
CA SER A 90 -59.60 -28.70 12.58
C SER A 90 -59.26 -28.46 11.11
N VAL A 91 -60.26 -28.61 10.25
CA VAL A 91 -60.14 -28.32 8.81
C VAL A 91 -59.89 -26.83 8.58
N GLU A 92 -60.50 -25.97 9.39
CA GLU A 92 -60.32 -24.52 9.39
C GLU A 92 -58.86 -24.13 9.65
N ASN A 93 -58.22 -24.78 10.62
CA ASN A 93 -56.81 -24.56 10.90
C ASN A 93 -55.92 -25.07 9.76
N ALA A 94 -56.21 -26.23 9.15
CA ALA A 94 -55.48 -26.70 7.98
C ALA A 94 -55.59 -25.71 6.80
N ILE A 95 -56.79 -25.20 6.53
CA ILE A 95 -57.04 -24.16 5.54
C ILE A 95 -56.21 -22.91 5.85
N THR A 96 -56.22 -22.46 7.11
CA THR A 96 -55.48 -21.27 7.55
C THR A 96 -53.98 -21.46 7.31
N VAL A 97 -53.40 -22.58 7.73
CA VAL A 97 -51.98 -22.90 7.57
C VAL A 97 -51.57 -22.88 6.09
N TYR A 98 -52.30 -23.59 5.23
CA TYR A 98 -52.00 -23.61 3.79
C TYR A 98 -52.18 -22.25 3.12
N SER A 99 -53.20 -21.49 3.51
CA SER A 99 -53.43 -20.14 2.97
C SER A 99 -52.30 -19.17 3.33
N ASN A 100 -51.73 -19.28 4.54
CA ASN A 100 -50.57 -18.48 4.95
C ASN A 100 -49.29 -18.88 4.21
N VAL A 101 -49.06 -20.18 3.96
CA VAL A 101 -47.94 -20.63 3.13
C VAL A 101 -48.08 -20.13 1.70
N PHE A 102 -49.27 -20.24 1.11
CA PHE A 102 -49.54 -19.70 -0.22
C PHE A 102 -49.28 -18.18 -0.24
N TRP A 103 -49.83 -17.44 0.73
CA TRP A 103 -49.60 -16.00 0.86
C TRP A 103 -48.12 -15.65 0.91
N MET A 104 -47.35 -16.38 1.71
CA MET A 104 -45.91 -16.19 1.91
C MET A 104 -45.13 -16.25 0.59
N TYR A 105 -45.56 -17.10 -0.35
CA TYR A 105 -44.89 -17.28 -1.65
C TYR A 105 -45.60 -16.58 -2.83
N SER A 106 -46.81 -16.04 -2.63
CA SER A 106 -47.59 -15.37 -3.69
C SER A 106 -47.01 -14.02 -4.14
N ASP A 107 -46.33 -13.30 -3.24
CA ASP A 107 -45.57 -12.08 -3.52
C ASP A 107 -44.12 -12.28 -3.05
N PHE A 108 -43.48 -13.30 -3.63
CA PHE A 108 -42.12 -13.68 -3.27
C PHE A 108 -41.09 -12.73 -3.90
N PRO A 109 -40.06 -12.25 -3.16
CA PRO A 109 -39.69 -12.63 -1.79
C PRO A 109 -40.25 -11.70 -0.68
N SER A 110 -41.07 -10.71 -1.02
CA SER A 110 -41.56 -9.68 -0.09
C SER A 110 -42.31 -10.26 1.12
N HIS A 111 -43.34 -11.08 0.88
CA HIS A 111 -44.09 -11.72 1.97
C HIS A 111 -43.24 -12.73 2.74
N TYR A 112 -42.39 -13.47 2.05
CA TYR A 112 -41.44 -14.39 2.66
C TYR A 112 -40.51 -13.69 3.66
N TYR A 113 -39.99 -12.50 3.33
CA TYR A 113 -39.19 -11.71 4.26
C TYR A 113 -39.98 -11.21 5.48
N ARG A 114 -41.27 -10.90 5.32
CA ARG A 114 -42.13 -10.56 6.46
C ARG A 114 -42.29 -11.75 7.41
N VAL A 115 -42.45 -12.95 6.88
CA VAL A 115 -42.52 -14.18 7.69
C VAL A 115 -41.20 -14.44 8.40
N LEU A 116 -40.06 -14.32 7.72
CA LEU A 116 -38.75 -14.48 8.36
C LEU A 116 -38.50 -13.44 9.46
N GLN A 117 -38.96 -12.21 9.27
CA GLN A 117 -38.88 -11.16 10.28
C GLN A 117 -39.76 -11.46 11.50
N ALA A 118 -41.00 -11.89 11.28
CA ALA A 118 -41.88 -12.36 12.36
C ALA A 118 -41.25 -13.54 13.11
N PHE A 119 -40.67 -14.51 12.37
CA PHE A 119 -39.99 -15.67 12.94
C PHE A 119 -38.81 -15.28 13.82
N GLN A 120 -37.99 -14.33 13.36
CA GLN A 120 -36.85 -13.83 14.13
C GLN A 120 -37.27 -13.16 15.45
N ASN A 121 -38.46 -12.54 15.48
CA ASN A 121 -38.98 -11.85 16.66
C ASN A 121 -39.66 -12.79 17.67
N LEU A 122 -39.96 -14.03 17.29
CA LEU A 122 -40.53 -15.02 18.20
C LEU A 122 -39.52 -15.41 19.29
N GLN A 123 -39.81 -15.06 20.54
CA GLN A 123 -39.08 -15.57 21.70
C GLN A 123 -39.54 -16.98 22.07
N ASN A 124 -39.25 -17.97 21.22
CA ASN A 124 -39.60 -19.37 21.47
C ASN A 124 -38.36 -20.25 21.67
N ARG A 125 -38.40 -21.10 22.71
CA ARG A 125 -37.39 -22.15 23.00
C ARG A 125 -37.17 -23.10 21.81
N HIS A 126 -38.18 -23.33 20.97
CA HIS A 126 -38.12 -24.21 19.80
C HIS A 126 -37.74 -23.50 18.49
N SER A 127 -37.43 -22.21 18.51
CA SER A 127 -37.06 -21.45 17.30
C SER A 127 -35.89 -22.07 16.54
N TYR A 128 -34.87 -22.57 17.26
CA TYR A 128 -33.71 -23.21 16.63
C TYR A 128 -34.07 -24.51 15.91
N GLU A 129 -34.84 -25.40 16.56
CA GLU A 129 -35.29 -26.66 15.98
C GLU A 129 -36.16 -26.44 14.74
N ARG A 130 -37.13 -25.52 14.83
CA ARG A 130 -38.00 -25.14 13.73
C ARG A 130 -37.22 -24.59 12.54
N LYS A 131 -36.24 -23.74 12.81
CA LYS A 131 -35.34 -23.20 11.79
C LYS A 131 -34.57 -24.33 11.09
N THR A 132 -33.96 -25.23 11.85
CA THR A 132 -33.24 -26.38 11.28
C THR A 132 -34.15 -27.23 10.40
N ASN A 133 -35.37 -27.52 10.86
CA ASN A 133 -36.35 -28.26 10.07
C ASN A 133 -36.74 -27.52 8.80
N TYR A 134 -36.86 -26.20 8.82
CA TYR A 134 -37.07 -25.42 7.60
C TYR A 134 -35.86 -25.52 6.66
N GLU A 135 -34.64 -25.36 7.18
CA GLU A 135 -33.40 -25.36 6.39
C GLU A 135 -33.13 -26.70 5.66
N GLU A 136 -33.72 -27.82 6.10
CA GLU A 136 -33.66 -29.09 5.38
C GLU A 136 -34.14 -28.99 3.94
N ILE A 137 -35.20 -28.21 3.66
CA ILE A 137 -35.73 -28.07 2.30
C ILE A 137 -34.74 -27.34 1.37
N LEU A 138 -33.92 -26.44 1.93
CA LEU A 138 -32.96 -25.62 1.19
C LEU A 138 -31.73 -26.42 0.74
N LYS A 139 -31.57 -27.66 1.21
CA LYS A 139 -30.50 -28.55 0.75
C LYS A 139 -30.75 -29.09 -0.66
N HIS A 140 -32.00 -29.03 -1.14
CA HIS A 140 -32.34 -29.54 -2.47
C HIS A 140 -32.21 -28.45 -3.55
N PRO A 141 -31.53 -28.73 -4.69
CA PRO A 141 -31.29 -27.74 -5.75
C PRO A 141 -32.55 -27.08 -6.32
N GLN A 142 -33.68 -27.78 -6.27
CA GLN A 142 -34.96 -27.29 -6.78
C GLN A 142 -35.53 -26.11 -5.99
N PHE A 143 -35.01 -25.85 -4.79
CA PHE A 143 -35.42 -24.71 -3.96
C PHE A 143 -34.31 -23.64 -3.87
N ASN A 144 -33.39 -23.60 -4.84
CA ASN A 144 -32.30 -22.63 -4.86
C ASN A 144 -32.80 -21.17 -4.83
N VAL A 145 -33.88 -20.85 -5.55
CA VAL A 145 -34.49 -19.50 -5.52
C VAL A 145 -34.89 -19.10 -4.10
N ILE A 146 -35.45 -20.05 -3.34
CA ILE A 146 -35.87 -19.84 -1.95
C ILE A 146 -34.65 -19.73 -1.02
N LYS A 147 -33.64 -20.58 -1.25
CA LYS A 147 -32.37 -20.55 -0.53
C LYS A 147 -31.65 -19.21 -0.72
N GLU A 148 -31.58 -18.71 -1.94
CA GLU A 148 -30.94 -17.43 -2.26
C GLU A 148 -31.65 -16.26 -1.55
N ALA A 149 -32.99 -16.23 -1.58
CA ALA A 149 -33.75 -15.23 -0.85
C ALA A 149 -33.53 -15.33 0.68
N TYR A 150 -33.51 -16.56 1.22
CA TYR A 150 -33.24 -16.82 2.64
C TYR A 150 -31.85 -16.32 3.05
N GLU A 151 -30.81 -16.66 2.28
CA GLU A 151 -29.44 -16.20 2.51
C GLU A 151 -29.34 -14.67 2.39
N ALA A 152 -29.96 -14.07 1.38
CA ALA A 152 -30.00 -12.62 1.18
C ALA A 152 -30.68 -11.89 2.35
N TYR A 153 -31.78 -12.43 2.88
CA TYR A 153 -32.44 -11.90 4.06
C TYR A 153 -31.47 -11.86 5.26
N TRP A 154 -30.77 -12.97 5.54
CA TRP A 154 -29.86 -13.01 6.68
C TRP A 154 -28.62 -12.15 6.48
N ILE A 155 -28.09 -12.02 5.26
CA ILE A 155 -27.03 -11.05 4.95
C ILE A 155 -27.51 -9.63 5.25
N LYS A 156 -28.74 -9.27 4.84
CA LYS A 156 -29.34 -7.98 5.17
C LYS A 156 -29.46 -7.79 6.69
N GLN A 157 -29.94 -8.78 7.43
CA GLN A 157 -30.02 -8.71 8.89
C GLN A 157 -28.64 -8.57 9.56
N LEU A 158 -27.60 -9.18 8.98
CA LEU A 158 -26.21 -9.04 9.44
C LEU A 158 -25.69 -7.63 9.18
N ASN A 159 -25.92 -7.07 7.99
CA ASN A 159 -25.55 -5.69 7.62
C ASN A 159 -26.29 -4.67 8.49
N GLU A 160 -27.57 -4.91 8.80
CA GLU A 160 -28.37 -4.11 9.74
C GLU A 160 -27.96 -4.31 11.22
N ARG A 161 -27.08 -5.29 11.49
CA ARG A 161 -26.54 -5.65 12.82
C ARG A 161 -27.60 -6.18 13.78
N LYS A 162 -28.66 -6.79 13.24
CA LYS A 162 -29.73 -7.45 14.01
C LYS A 162 -29.35 -8.89 14.40
N ILE A 163 -28.41 -9.50 13.69
CA ILE A 163 -27.85 -10.81 14.00
C ILE A 163 -26.32 -10.77 14.12
N ARG A 164 -25.75 -11.80 14.75
CA ARG A 164 -24.30 -11.97 14.89
C ARG A 164 -23.74 -12.82 13.74
N LYS A 165 -22.43 -12.73 13.49
CA LYS A 165 -21.75 -13.54 12.45
C LYS A 165 -21.71 -15.03 12.74
N ASP A 166 -21.81 -15.43 14.01
CA ASP A 166 -21.82 -16.83 14.45
C ASP A 166 -23.24 -17.45 14.37
N PHE A 167 -24.17 -16.75 13.73
CA PHE A 167 -25.50 -17.27 13.44
C PHE A 167 -25.43 -18.51 12.55
N SER A 168 -26.32 -19.48 12.75
CA SER A 168 -26.18 -20.83 12.17
C SER A 168 -26.04 -20.83 10.65
N VAL A 169 -26.72 -19.90 9.94
CA VAL A 169 -26.63 -19.77 8.48
C VAL A 169 -25.20 -19.53 8.01
N PHE A 170 -24.45 -18.67 8.71
CA PHE A 170 -23.06 -18.35 8.39
C PHE A 170 -22.07 -19.40 8.88
N LYS A 171 -22.43 -20.19 9.90
CA LYS A 171 -21.64 -21.35 10.32
C LYS A 171 -21.69 -22.46 9.27
N SER A 172 -22.88 -22.71 8.71
CA SER A 172 -23.06 -23.72 7.66
C SER A 172 -22.48 -23.27 6.31
N ASN A 173 -22.45 -21.97 6.04
CA ASN A 173 -21.86 -21.42 4.81
C ASN A 173 -21.07 -20.14 5.09
N GLN A 174 -19.77 -20.29 5.39
CA GLN A 174 -18.89 -19.17 5.74
C GLN A 174 -18.66 -18.19 4.57
N SER A 175 -18.79 -18.63 3.32
CA SER A 175 -18.64 -17.77 2.13
C SER A 175 -19.67 -16.63 2.08
N LEU A 176 -20.82 -16.78 2.75
CA LEU A 176 -21.82 -15.71 2.84
C LEU A 176 -21.31 -14.48 3.60
N LEU A 177 -20.33 -14.64 4.49
CA LEU A 177 -19.68 -13.53 5.17
C LEU A 177 -18.86 -12.65 4.23
N GLU A 178 -18.54 -13.13 3.02
CA GLU A 178 -17.87 -12.32 2.00
C GLU A 178 -18.82 -11.35 1.32
N LYS A 179 -20.13 -11.65 1.30
CA LYS A 179 -21.19 -10.83 0.71
C LYS A 179 -21.67 -9.69 1.62
N ARG A 180 -21.11 -9.55 2.82
CA ARG A 180 -21.48 -8.48 3.77
C ARG A 180 -20.84 -7.15 3.36
N ASP A 181 -21.58 -6.08 3.61
CA ASP A 181 -21.14 -4.72 3.28
C ASP A 181 -20.27 -4.13 4.38
N PHE A 182 -20.42 -4.62 5.62
CA PHE A 182 -19.76 -4.05 6.79
C PHE A 182 -18.95 -5.10 7.57
N ILE A 183 -17.77 -4.69 8.03
CA ILE A 183 -16.85 -5.50 8.84
C ILE A 183 -16.62 -4.81 10.18
N ALA A 184 -16.66 -5.57 11.28
CA ALA A 184 -16.35 -5.04 12.60
C ALA A 184 -14.86 -4.66 12.73
N ARG A 185 -14.58 -3.60 13.48
CA ARG A 185 -13.20 -3.11 13.66
C ARG A 185 -12.25 -4.16 14.26
N GLU A 186 -12.75 -5.00 15.15
CA GLU A 186 -12.03 -6.12 15.78
C GLU A 186 -11.58 -7.15 14.74
N GLU A 187 -12.41 -7.39 13.72
CA GLU A 187 -12.09 -8.33 12.65
C GLU A 187 -11.01 -7.77 11.73
N ILE A 188 -11.06 -6.47 11.45
CA ILE A 188 -10.02 -5.82 10.65
C ILE A 188 -8.66 -5.89 11.37
N LYS A 189 -8.65 -5.70 12.69
CA LYS A 189 -7.45 -5.89 13.50
C LYS A 189 -6.94 -7.34 13.42
N GLY A 190 -7.82 -8.33 13.51
CA GLY A 190 -7.44 -9.74 13.45
C GLY A 190 -6.96 -10.21 12.07
N LEU A 191 -7.62 -9.78 11.00
CA LEU A 191 -7.36 -10.22 9.63
C LEU A 191 -6.22 -9.45 8.95
N TYR A 192 -6.14 -8.14 9.17
CA TYR A 192 -5.21 -7.26 8.46
C TYR A 192 -4.16 -6.61 9.35
N GLY A 193 -4.22 -6.80 10.68
CA GLY A 193 -3.29 -6.17 11.63
C GLY A 193 -3.48 -4.66 11.79
N TYR A 194 -4.55 -4.08 11.26
CA TYR A 194 -4.84 -2.64 11.42
C TYR A 194 -5.42 -2.39 12.80
N GLY A 195 -4.60 -1.80 13.68
CA GLY A 195 -5.02 -1.38 15.00
C GLY A 195 -6.07 -0.27 14.98
N TYR A 196 -6.75 -0.09 16.11
CA TYR A 196 -7.85 0.87 16.26
C TYR A 196 -7.48 2.31 15.89
N LYS A 197 -6.28 2.78 16.30
CA LYS A 197 -5.79 4.13 15.95
C LYS A 197 -5.63 4.32 14.44
N LYS A 198 -5.17 3.30 13.71
CA LYS A 198 -5.02 3.36 12.26
C LYS A 198 -6.38 3.45 11.57
N ILE A 199 -7.35 2.65 12.02
CA ILE A 199 -8.71 2.68 11.44
C ILE A 199 -9.36 4.03 11.69
N SER A 200 -9.25 4.59 12.90
CA SER A 200 -9.72 5.96 13.17
C SER A 200 -9.01 6.97 12.26
N GLY A 201 -7.67 6.93 12.15
CA GLY A 201 -6.93 7.81 11.26
C GLY A 201 -7.33 7.70 9.78
N LEU A 202 -7.65 6.51 9.29
CA LEU A 202 -8.17 6.33 7.92
C LEU A 202 -9.54 7.00 7.75
N ALA A 203 -10.40 6.91 8.75
CA ALA A 203 -11.73 7.52 8.71
C ALA A 203 -11.66 9.05 8.82
N ASP A 204 -10.80 9.56 9.71
CA ASP A 204 -10.56 11.00 9.88
C ASP A 204 -10.03 11.65 8.58
N ASN A 205 -9.39 10.86 7.71
CA ASN A 205 -8.90 11.28 6.40
C ASN A 205 -9.87 10.93 5.25
N ASN A 206 -11.12 10.56 5.55
CA ASN A 206 -12.16 10.18 4.57
C ASN A 206 -11.76 9.05 3.61
N LEU A 207 -10.83 8.18 4.01
CA LEU A 207 -10.41 7.03 3.18
C LEU A 207 -11.30 5.80 3.38
N ILE A 208 -12.00 5.74 4.52
CA ILE A 208 -12.93 4.66 4.83
C ILE A 208 -14.20 5.24 5.43
N LEU A 209 -15.32 4.56 5.19
CA LEU A 209 -16.60 4.90 5.81
C LEU A 209 -16.77 4.12 7.12
N LEU A 210 -16.79 4.86 8.23
CA LEU A 210 -17.16 4.34 9.54
C LEU A 210 -18.64 4.56 9.80
N ASN A 211 -19.29 3.51 10.29
CA ASN A 211 -20.67 3.59 10.76
C ASN A 211 -20.71 3.09 12.22
N ASP A 212 -20.95 4.01 13.15
CA ASP A 212 -21.08 3.73 14.57
C ASP A 212 -22.54 3.43 14.93
N LYS A 213 -22.75 2.37 15.73
CA LYS A 213 -24.00 2.22 16.48
C LYS A 213 -23.67 2.30 17.96
N VAL A 214 -24.31 3.24 18.63
CA VAL A 214 -24.33 3.31 20.09
C VAL A 214 -25.36 2.30 20.58
N LYS A 215 -24.94 1.30 21.36
CA LYS A 215 -25.85 0.40 22.07
C LYS A 215 -25.51 0.45 23.55
N GLY A 216 -26.28 1.25 24.31
CA GLY A 216 -26.00 1.55 25.72
C GLY A 216 -24.70 2.34 25.88
N SER A 217 -23.83 1.92 26.81
CA SER A 217 -22.52 2.54 27.07
C SER A 217 -21.41 2.14 26.09
N SER A 218 -21.64 1.14 25.23
CA SER A 218 -20.63 0.64 24.30
C SER A 218 -20.81 1.19 22.88
N LYS A 219 -19.79 1.86 22.34
CA LYS A 219 -19.71 2.24 20.92
C LYS A 219 -19.08 1.10 20.13
N LYS A 220 -19.83 0.53 19.19
CA LYS A 220 -19.29 -0.45 18.23
C LYS A 220 -19.08 0.22 16.88
N TYR A 221 -17.88 0.07 16.34
CA TYR A 221 -17.48 0.66 15.06
C TYR A 221 -17.43 -0.43 14.00
N TYR A 222 -18.06 -0.15 12.86
CA TYR A 222 -18.03 -1.00 11.69
C TYR A 222 -17.52 -0.18 10.51
N VAL A 223 -16.74 -0.83 9.66
CA VAL A 223 -16.17 -0.25 8.46
C VAL A 223 -16.87 -0.85 7.25
N GLU A 224 -17.24 -0.01 6.30
CA GLU A 224 -17.70 -0.49 5.00
C GLU A 224 -16.56 -1.21 4.26
N LYS A 225 -16.83 -2.43 3.81
CA LYS A 225 -15.84 -3.35 3.21
C LYS A 225 -15.23 -2.76 1.94
N THR A 226 -16.05 -2.20 1.05
CA THR A 226 -15.61 -1.63 -0.23
C THR A 226 -14.66 -0.45 -0.04
N SER A 227 -15.01 0.51 0.83
CA SER A 227 -14.11 1.63 1.15
C SER A 227 -12.79 1.16 1.77
N PHE A 228 -12.84 0.17 2.66
CA PHE A 228 -11.62 -0.41 3.25
C PHE A 228 -10.73 -1.10 2.20
N GLU A 229 -11.30 -1.87 1.28
CA GLU A 229 -10.55 -2.51 0.19
C GLU A 229 -9.90 -1.49 -0.76
N GLN A 230 -10.57 -0.37 -1.03
CA GLN A 230 -10.00 0.74 -1.78
C GLN A 230 -8.83 1.39 -1.02
N ALA A 231 -9.00 1.63 0.28
CA ALA A 231 -7.92 2.14 1.14
C ALA A 231 -6.70 1.20 1.14
N LEU A 232 -6.91 -0.13 1.13
CA LEU A 232 -5.82 -1.11 1.00
C LEU A 232 -5.13 -1.07 -0.36
N LYS A 233 -5.86 -0.80 -1.45
CA LYS A 233 -5.24 -0.61 -2.78
C LYS A 233 -4.35 0.64 -2.80
N ILE A 234 -4.83 1.73 -2.20
CA ILE A 234 -4.06 2.98 -2.07
C ILE A 234 -2.83 2.75 -1.18
N SER A 235 -2.97 2.03 -0.05
CA SER A 235 -1.85 1.79 0.87
C SER A 235 -0.70 1.05 0.20
N LYS A 236 -0.98 0.15 -0.76
CA LYS A 236 0.04 -0.58 -1.54
C LYS A 236 0.86 0.30 -2.48
N GLN A 237 0.42 1.52 -2.76
CA GLN A 237 1.17 2.49 -3.55
C GLN A 237 2.27 3.18 -2.73
N TYR A 238 2.16 3.15 -1.40
CA TYR A 238 3.13 3.74 -0.49
C TYR A 238 4.05 2.66 0.06
N ILE A 239 5.34 2.93 0.04
CA ILE A 239 6.38 2.03 0.53
C ILE A 239 7.23 2.73 1.58
N THR A 240 7.74 1.95 2.52
CA THR A 240 8.66 2.41 3.55
C THR A 240 10.04 2.72 2.95
N ARG A 241 10.87 3.49 3.68
CA ARG A 241 12.28 3.72 3.30
C ARG A 241 13.07 2.41 3.11
N ARG A 242 12.74 1.35 3.86
CA ARG A 242 13.40 0.04 3.73
C ARG A 242 13.05 -0.61 2.41
N GLU A 243 11.76 -0.72 2.10
CA GLU A 243 11.29 -1.30 0.83
C GLU A 243 11.79 -0.50 -0.38
N ALA A 244 11.84 0.84 -0.29
CA ALA A 244 12.43 1.67 -1.32
C ALA A 244 13.93 1.39 -1.52
N ALA A 245 14.69 1.19 -0.43
CA ALA A 245 16.10 0.85 -0.51
C ALA A 245 16.34 -0.53 -1.14
N ASP A 246 15.52 -1.53 -0.76
CA ASP A 246 15.55 -2.86 -1.34
C ASP A 246 15.22 -2.81 -2.85
N PHE A 247 14.20 -2.02 -3.24
CA PHE A 247 13.81 -1.82 -4.63
C PHE A 247 14.93 -1.16 -5.46
N LEU A 248 15.58 -0.13 -4.91
CA LEU A 248 16.70 0.55 -5.55
C LEU A 248 18.01 -0.26 -5.50
N GLY A 249 18.09 -1.33 -4.70
CA GLY A 249 19.32 -2.11 -4.51
C GLY A 249 20.41 -1.34 -3.75
N ILE A 250 20.01 -0.49 -2.79
CA ILE A 250 20.92 0.36 -2.00
C ILE A 250 20.67 0.20 -0.51
N ARG A 251 21.57 0.75 0.32
CA ARG A 251 21.37 0.75 1.78
C ARG A 251 20.26 1.72 2.18
N LYS A 252 19.49 1.39 3.22
CA LYS A 252 18.42 2.23 3.78
C LYS A 252 18.90 3.65 4.13
N ASP A 253 20.13 3.78 4.64
CA ASP A 253 20.71 5.07 5.03
C ASP A 253 21.05 5.98 3.83
N SER A 254 21.01 5.43 2.60
CA SER A 254 21.16 6.19 1.37
C SER A 254 19.86 6.86 0.90
N ILE A 255 18.70 6.51 1.47
CA ILE A 255 17.40 7.10 1.10
C ILE A 255 17.23 8.54 1.61
N PRO A 256 17.57 8.89 2.87
CA PRO A 256 17.44 10.27 3.36
C PRO A 256 18.21 11.33 2.53
N PRO A 257 19.46 11.08 2.07
CA PRO A 257 20.13 11.98 1.13
C PRO A 257 19.37 12.20 -0.18
N LEU A 258 18.72 11.16 -0.74
CA LEU A 258 17.90 11.30 -1.96
C LEU A 258 16.69 12.18 -1.72
N ILE A 259 16.05 12.05 -0.56
CA ILE A 259 14.92 12.90 -0.14
C ILE A 259 15.37 14.36 0.04
N LYS A 260 16.49 14.57 0.75
CA LYS A 260 17.05 15.91 1.02
C LYS A 260 17.30 16.69 -0.28
N GLU A 261 17.74 15.97 -1.31
CA GLU A 261 18.08 16.52 -2.62
C GLU A 261 16.88 16.49 -3.60
N LYS A 262 15.67 16.22 -3.10
CA LYS A 262 14.40 16.19 -3.85
C LYS A 262 14.37 15.21 -5.04
N LEU A 263 15.20 14.16 -4.99
CA LEU A 263 15.13 13.06 -5.96
C LEU A 263 13.97 12.10 -5.65
N LEU A 264 13.52 12.08 -4.39
CA LEU A 264 12.36 11.35 -3.90
C LEU A 264 11.60 12.25 -2.91
N ASN A 265 10.29 12.06 -2.80
CA ASN A 265 9.47 12.80 -1.83
C ASN A 265 9.02 11.90 -0.67
N GLU A 266 8.82 12.53 0.49
CA GLU A 266 8.24 11.86 1.65
C GLU A 266 6.83 12.35 1.91
N TYR A 267 5.95 11.38 2.17
CA TYR A 267 4.54 11.59 2.40
C TYR A 267 4.18 11.09 3.79
N LYS A 268 3.49 11.93 4.56
CA LYS A 268 2.83 11.50 5.80
C LYS A 268 1.48 10.93 5.41
N THR A 269 1.31 9.63 5.59
CA THR A 269 0.07 8.92 5.21
C THR A 269 -0.69 8.47 6.45
N PRO A 270 -2.01 8.25 6.37
CA PRO A 270 -2.79 7.68 7.46
C PRO A 270 -2.56 6.15 7.65
N PHE A 271 -1.83 5.50 6.74
CA PHE A 271 -1.55 4.06 6.80
C PHE A 271 -0.42 3.69 7.77
N SER A 272 0.48 4.65 8.05
CA SER A 272 1.69 4.46 8.84
C SER A 272 1.97 5.66 9.73
N ASN A 273 2.56 5.41 10.91
CA ASN A 273 3.04 6.49 11.78
C ASN A 273 4.35 7.11 11.29
N VAL A 274 5.00 6.46 10.31
CA VAL A 274 6.28 6.88 9.72
C VAL A 274 6.01 7.40 8.32
N THR A 275 6.79 8.38 7.88
CA THR A 275 6.78 8.86 6.49
C THR A 275 7.05 7.71 5.51
N GLN A 276 6.36 7.77 4.37
CA GLN A 276 6.46 6.79 3.30
C GLN A 276 6.82 7.49 1.99
N LEU A 277 7.19 6.69 0.99
CA LEU A 277 7.50 7.15 -0.37
C LEU A 277 6.48 6.56 -1.34
N LEU A 278 6.21 7.24 -2.45
CA LEU A 278 5.40 6.69 -3.52
C LEU A 278 6.22 5.65 -4.31
N ARG A 279 5.67 4.45 -4.46
CA ARG A 279 6.28 3.38 -5.24
C ARG A 279 6.53 3.80 -6.69
N SER A 280 5.62 4.58 -7.27
CA SER A 280 5.73 5.14 -8.61
C SER A 280 6.90 6.13 -8.77
N GLU A 281 7.22 6.90 -7.73
CA GLU A 281 8.38 7.81 -7.76
C GLU A 281 9.68 7.02 -7.72
N VAL A 282 9.74 5.98 -6.88
CA VAL A 282 10.92 5.13 -6.76
C VAL A 282 11.16 4.33 -8.05
N THR A 283 10.10 3.77 -8.65
CA THR A 283 10.19 3.11 -9.97
C THR A 283 10.53 4.12 -11.08
N GLY A 284 9.98 5.34 -11.01
CA GLY A 284 10.28 6.42 -11.95
C GLY A 284 11.75 6.83 -11.89
N LEU A 285 12.32 6.97 -10.69
CA LEU A 285 13.75 7.23 -10.50
C LEU A 285 14.61 6.12 -11.12
N MET A 286 14.28 4.85 -10.85
CA MET A 286 14.99 3.72 -11.47
C MET A 286 14.94 3.77 -12.99
N LYS A 287 13.76 4.03 -13.56
CA LYS A 287 13.58 4.08 -15.01
C LYS A 287 14.45 5.16 -15.66
N ARG A 288 14.55 6.34 -15.02
CA ARG A 288 15.42 7.43 -15.50
C ARG A 288 16.91 7.08 -15.43
N CYS A 289 17.32 6.24 -14.47
CA CYS A 289 18.73 5.93 -14.24
C CYS A 289 19.21 4.61 -14.86
N ARG A 290 18.34 3.86 -15.54
CA ARG A 290 18.64 2.50 -16.02
C ARG A 290 19.62 2.47 -17.19
N GLY A 291 19.51 3.43 -18.10
CA GLY A 291 20.26 3.47 -19.36
C GLY A 291 20.02 2.26 -20.25
N GLU A 292 20.91 2.05 -21.22
CA GLU A 292 20.82 0.93 -22.18
C GLU A 292 21.23 -0.40 -21.55
N GLN A 293 20.64 -1.50 -22.03
CA GLN A 293 21.02 -2.85 -21.61
C GLN A 293 22.23 -3.33 -22.41
N LYS A 294 23.35 -3.60 -21.73
CA LYS A 294 24.59 -4.11 -22.34
C LYS A 294 25.28 -5.12 -21.42
N GLU A 295 26.09 -5.99 -22.00
CA GLU A 295 27.00 -6.83 -21.22
C GLU A 295 28.22 -5.99 -20.75
N PRO A 296 28.66 -6.15 -19.48
CA PRO A 296 29.75 -5.37 -18.94
C PRO A 296 31.09 -5.79 -19.57
N LYS A 297 31.86 -4.79 -20.01
CA LYS A 297 33.25 -4.97 -20.47
C LYS A 297 34.22 -4.94 -19.27
N PRO A 298 35.44 -5.50 -19.39
CA PRO A 298 36.43 -5.47 -18.31
C PRO A 298 36.81 -4.07 -17.81
N GLN A 299 36.64 -3.06 -18.65
CA GLN A 299 36.96 -1.65 -18.37
C GLN A 299 35.80 -0.91 -17.65
N ASN A 300 34.67 -1.58 -17.43
CA ASN A 300 33.50 -0.96 -16.82
C ASN A 300 33.57 -1.03 -15.30
N ILE A 301 33.07 0.00 -14.64
CA ILE A 301 33.01 0.08 -13.18
C ILE A 301 31.56 -0.06 -12.75
N PHE A 302 31.28 -1.06 -11.92
CA PHE A 302 29.94 -1.25 -11.36
C PHE A 302 29.59 -0.13 -10.38
N PHE A 303 28.29 0.17 -10.26
CA PHE A 303 27.76 1.24 -9.43
C PHE A 303 28.29 1.23 -7.99
N HIS A 304 28.26 0.07 -7.33
CA HIS A 304 28.76 -0.06 -5.97
C HIS A 304 30.29 0.13 -5.89
N GLN A 305 31.03 -0.34 -6.90
CA GLN A 305 32.48 -0.15 -6.97
C GLN A 305 32.84 1.32 -7.19
N ALA A 306 32.09 2.05 -8.02
CA ALA A 306 32.26 3.48 -8.22
C ALA A 306 32.09 4.26 -6.90
N LEU A 307 31.04 3.94 -6.14
CA LEU A 307 30.81 4.55 -4.83
C LEU A 307 31.95 4.28 -3.85
N ILE A 308 32.50 3.07 -3.80
CA ILE A 308 33.65 2.75 -2.94
C ILE A 308 34.89 3.51 -3.41
N LYS A 309 35.28 3.32 -4.68
CA LYS A 309 36.54 3.82 -5.26
C LYS A 309 36.65 5.34 -5.19
N TYR A 310 35.55 6.05 -5.43
CA TYR A 310 35.54 7.51 -5.52
C TYR A 310 34.87 8.21 -4.32
N SER A 311 34.54 7.47 -3.26
CA SER A 311 34.01 8.02 -1.99
C SER A 311 34.91 9.12 -1.42
N VAL A 312 36.24 8.94 -1.48
CA VAL A 312 37.24 9.89 -0.98
C VAL A 312 37.17 11.24 -1.70
N VAL A 313 36.79 11.24 -2.97
CA VAL A 313 36.62 12.46 -3.78
C VAL A 313 35.25 13.11 -3.51
N GLY A 314 34.39 12.46 -2.73
CA GLY A 314 33.05 12.91 -2.42
C GLY A 314 32.04 12.58 -3.51
N LEU A 315 32.28 11.53 -4.30
CA LEU A 315 31.25 10.91 -5.13
C LEU A 315 30.26 10.22 -4.20
N THR A 316 29.00 10.63 -4.25
CA THR A 316 27.91 10.03 -3.48
C THR A 316 26.86 9.49 -4.44
N ILE A 317 25.96 8.65 -3.94
CA ILE A 317 24.83 8.15 -4.73
C ILE A 317 24.03 9.30 -5.35
N VAL A 318 23.75 10.35 -4.57
CA VAL A 318 23.02 11.52 -5.07
C VAL A 318 23.74 12.14 -6.25
N LYS A 319 25.06 12.33 -6.15
CA LYS A 319 25.84 12.92 -7.24
C LYS A 319 25.82 12.06 -8.50
N ILE A 320 25.96 10.74 -8.37
CA ILE A 320 25.86 9.83 -9.52
C ILE A 320 24.49 9.99 -10.19
N LEU A 321 23.40 9.94 -9.41
CA LEU A 321 22.06 10.06 -9.99
C LEU A 321 21.81 11.44 -10.62
N LYS A 322 22.38 12.51 -10.06
CA LYS A 322 22.33 13.85 -10.66
C LYS A 322 23.09 13.92 -11.98
N LEU A 323 24.32 13.40 -12.02
CA LEU A 323 25.12 13.35 -13.25
C LEU A 323 24.41 12.55 -14.35
N ILE A 324 23.72 11.46 -13.98
CA ILE A 324 22.89 10.71 -14.92
C ILE A 324 21.70 11.54 -15.40
N SER A 325 20.99 12.23 -14.50
CA SER A 325 19.84 13.06 -14.89
C SER A 325 20.22 14.30 -15.70
N GLU A 326 21.47 14.76 -15.57
CA GLU A 326 22.07 15.85 -16.34
C GLU A 326 22.71 15.36 -17.65
N GLU A 327 22.59 14.07 -17.99
CA GLU A 327 23.17 13.44 -19.18
C GLU A 327 24.71 13.53 -19.25
N ARG A 328 25.38 13.78 -18.12
CA ARG A 328 26.84 13.86 -18.01
C ARG A 328 27.50 12.49 -17.78
N LEU A 329 26.73 11.53 -17.27
CA LEU A 329 27.17 10.17 -17.02
C LEU A 329 26.14 9.21 -17.60
N GLU A 330 26.56 8.37 -18.55
CA GLU A 330 25.68 7.39 -19.17
C GLU A 330 25.74 6.07 -18.39
N PRO A 331 24.61 5.65 -17.77
CA PRO A 331 24.55 4.34 -17.14
C PRO A 331 24.30 3.26 -18.19
N TYR A 332 24.82 2.07 -17.90
CA TYR A 332 24.43 0.84 -18.57
C TYR A 332 23.89 -0.14 -17.54
N SER A 333 22.91 -0.94 -17.93
CA SER A 333 22.32 -1.96 -17.06
C SER A 333 22.65 -3.35 -17.57
N LYS A 334 22.97 -4.25 -16.63
CA LYS A 334 23.08 -5.68 -16.93
C LYS A 334 21.72 -6.24 -17.36
N LEU A 335 21.72 -7.20 -18.29
CA LEU A 335 20.52 -7.97 -18.63
C LEU A 335 19.85 -8.52 -17.36
N ASN A 336 18.55 -8.25 -17.22
CA ASN A 336 17.71 -8.63 -16.09
C ASN A 336 18.01 -7.96 -14.73
N SER A 337 18.80 -6.87 -14.70
CA SER A 337 18.93 -6.07 -13.47
C SER A 337 17.86 -4.96 -13.42
N ASP A 338 17.09 -4.92 -12.35
CA ASP A 338 16.01 -3.94 -12.11
C ASP A 338 16.38 -2.88 -11.05
N ASN A 339 17.62 -2.89 -10.55
CA ASN A 339 18.07 -2.04 -9.44
C ASN A 339 19.38 -1.31 -9.75
N LEU A 340 19.75 -0.31 -8.92
CA LEU A 340 20.95 0.50 -9.13
C LEU A 340 22.24 -0.32 -9.01
N ALA A 341 22.23 -1.38 -8.20
CA ALA A 341 23.40 -2.24 -8.02
C ALA A 341 23.81 -2.95 -9.33
N GLY A 342 22.85 -3.18 -10.23
CA GLY A 342 23.10 -3.76 -11.54
C GLY A 342 23.55 -2.76 -12.62
N LEU A 343 23.76 -1.49 -12.26
CA LEU A 343 24.30 -0.48 -13.16
C LEU A 343 25.82 -0.54 -13.21
N PHE A 344 26.38 -0.19 -14.36
CA PHE A 344 27.81 0.00 -14.58
C PHE A 344 28.06 1.18 -15.51
N PHE A 345 29.28 1.71 -15.44
CA PHE A 345 29.70 2.90 -16.17
C PHE A 345 31.00 2.62 -16.90
N GLU A 346 31.24 3.31 -18.01
CA GLU A 346 32.54 3.31 -18.64
C GLU A 346 33.53 4.10 -17.79
N GLN A 347 34.72 3.53 -17.55
CA GLN A 347 35.68 4.10 -16.61
C GLN A 347 36.13 5.51 -17.00
N HIS A 348 36.34 5.78 -18.30
CA HIS A 348 36.83 7.08 -18.76
C HIS A 348 35.81 8.21 -18.52
N GLN A 349 34.51 7.97 -18.76
CA GLN A 349 33.45 8.94 -18.53
C GLN A 349 33.29 9.25 -17.05
N LEU A 350 33.36 8.21 -16.21
CA LEU A 350 33.32 8.37 -14.77
C LEU A 350 34.53 9.17 -14.25
N GLU A 351 35.74 8.92 -14.77
CA GLU A 351 36.95 9.66 -14.43
C GLU A 351 36.91 11.13 -14.86
N GLN A 352 36.27 11.43 -16.00
CA GLN A 352 36.00 12.81 -16.42
C GLN A 352 35.08 13.53 -15.43
N CYS A 353 33.95 12.93 -15.07
CA CYS A 353 33.02 13.47 -14.07
C CYS A 353 33.72 13.71 -12.72
N ILE A 354 34.58 12.77 -12.30
CA ILE A 354 35.35 12.89 -11.06
C ILE A 354 36.34 14.06 -11.12
N SER A 355 36.97 14.28 -12.27
CA SER A 355 37.90 15.39 -12.47
C SER A 355 37.18 16.74 -12.38
N GLU A 356 35.95 16.83 -12.89
CA GLU A 356 35.09 18.00 -12.75
C GLU A 356 34.69 18.25 -11.29
N ILE A 357 34.27 17.21 -10.56
CA ILE A 357 33.95 17.31 -9.13
C ILE A 357 35.15 17.79 -8.31
N LYS A 358 36.37 17.36 -8.67
CA LYS A 358 37.60 17.86 -8.02
C LYS A 358 37.80 19.34 -8.31
N LYS A 359 37.67 19.77 -9.57
CA LYS A 359 37.81 21.17 -9.96
C LYS A 359 36.79 22.06 -9.24
N GLU A 360 35.52 21.65 -9.17
CA GLU A 360 34.47 22.36 -8.44
C GLU A 360 34.81 22.49 -6.95
N LYS A 361 35.26 21.41 -6.31
CA LYS A 361 35.71 21.45 -4.91
C LYS A 361 36.88 22.40 -4.71
N THR A 362 37.87 22.38 -5.61
CA THR A 362 39.01 23.29 -5.53
C THR A 362 38.61 24.75 -5.71
N VAL A 363 37.59 25.04 -6.53
CA VAL A 363 37.04 26.38 -6.69
C VAL A 363 36.31 26.84 -5.42
N ILE A 364 35.55 25.96 -4.79
CA ILE A 364 34.71 26.30 -3.63
C ILE A 364 35.50 26.30 -2.31
N GLU A 365 36.39 25.33 -2.11
CA GLU A 365 37.12 25.12 -0.86
C GLU A 365 38.57 25.63 -0.92
N GLY A 366 39.16 25.81 -2.10
CA GLY A 366 40.58 26.13 -2.25
C GLY A 366 41.48 24.89 -2.38
N TYR A 367 42.77 25.05 -2.09
CA TYR A 367 43.78 23.98 -2.20
C TYR A 367 44.15 23.42 -0.84
N TYR A 368 44.23 22.09 -0.70
CA TYR A 368 44.81 21.49 0.50
C TYR A 368 46.33 21.60 0.47
N MET A 369 46.97 21.55 1.65
CA MET A 369 48.44 21.62 1.79
C MET A 369 49.19 20.69 0.83
N ASN A 370 48.69 19.46 0.61
CA ASN A 370 49.31 18.51 -0.31
C ASN A 370 49.22 18.97 -1.77
N ASP A 371 48.12 19.60 -2.17
CA ASP A 371 47.96 20.17 -3.51
C ASP A 371 48.95 21.33 -3.70
N VAL A 372 49.05 22.22 -2.71
CA VAL A 372 50.02 23.34 -2.71
C VAL A 372 51.47 22.84 -2.76
N ILE A 373 51.79 21.81 -1.97
CA ILE A 373 53.11 21.14 -2.00
C ILE A 373 53.44 20.63 -3.40
N ASN A 374 52.49 19.96 -4.05
CA ASN A 374 52.68 19.40 -5.37
C ASN A 374 52.81 20.49 -6.44
N MET A 375 51.98 21.54 -6.38
CA MET A 375 52.00 22.67 -7.31
C MET A 375 53.28 23.51 -7.18
N LEU A 376 53.78 23.71 -5.96
CA LEU A 376 55.03 24.42 -5.71
C LEU A 376 56.26 23.51 -5.84
N HIS A 377 56.09 22.20 -5.99
CA HIS A 377 57.17 21.21 -5.96
C HIS A 377 58.09 21.36 -4.72
N ILE A 378 57.52 21.60 -3.53
CA ILE A 378 58.27 21.74 -2.27
C ILE A 378 58.00 20.58 -1.31
N GLY A 379 58.94 20.28 -0.41
CA GLY A 379 58.69 19.28 0.63
C GLY A 379 57.80 19.80 1.76
N GLU A 380 57.17 18.89 2.51
CA GLU A 380 56.29 19.25 3.65
C GLU A 380 57.00 20.12 4.71
N LYS A 381 58.29 19.84 4.99
CA LYS A 381 59.11 20.66 5.90
C LYS A 381 59.22 22.10 5.41
N ALA A 382 59.45 22.31 4.12
CA ALA A 382 59.52 23.65 3.54
C ALA A 382 58.15 24.35 3.65
N MET A 383 57.05 23.65 3.32
CA MET A 383 55.70 24.19 3.46
C MET A 383 55.38 24.64 4.89
N LYS A 384 55.82 23.89 5.92
CA LYS A 384 55.67 24.32 7.33
C LYS A 384 56.42 25.60 7.65
N VAL A 385 57.61 25.80 7.07
CA VAL A 385 58.38 27.04 7.24
C VAL A 385 57.72 28.20 6.48
N PHE A 386 57.12 27.95 5.30
CA PHE A 386 56.34 28.97 4.58
C PHE A 386 55.17 29.47 5.45
N MET A 387 54.47 28.55 6.12
CA MET A 387 53.40 28.88 7.05
C MET A 387 53.92 29.62 8.29
N SER A 388 55.00 29.15 8.92
CA SER A 388 55.53 29.77 10.15
C SER A 388 56.10 31.17 9.92
N LYS A 389 56.57 31.46 8.71
CA LYS A 389 57.05 32.79 8.30
C LYS A 389 55.96 33.69 7.72
N GLY A 390 54.70 33.23 7.70
CA GLY A 390 53.57 34.02 7.19
C GLY A 390 53.58 34.27 5.69
N ILE A 391 54.33 33.47 4.92
CA ILE A 391 54.44 33.65 3.47
C ILE A 391 53.23 33.04 2.75
N LEU A 392 52.86 31.82 3.14
CA LEU A 392 51.63 31.17 2.72
C LEU A 392 50.82 30.88 3.98
N LEU A 393 49.74 31.62 4.18
CA LEU A 393 48.83 31.40 5.29
C LEU A 393 47.63 30.57 4.83
N PRO A 394 47.27 29.50 5.54
CA PRO A 394 46.04 28.80 5.28
C PRO A 394 44.86 29.69 5.65
N GLU A 395 43.86 29.75 4.77
CA GLU A 395 42.60 30.44 5.03
C GLU A 395 41.79 29.70 6.10
N LYS A 396 41.89 28.36 6.12
CA LYS A 396 41.20 27.53 7.12
C LYS A 396 42.08 26.39 7.61
N VAL A 397 42.04 26.15 8.92
CA VAL A 397 42.67 24.98 9.55
C VAL A 397 41.59 24.08 10.12
N ILE A 398 41.47 22.87 9.56
CA ILE A 398 40.49 21.88 9.98
C ILE A 398 41.19 20.88 10.89
N VAL A 399 40.75 20.81 12.16
CA VAL A 399 41.23 19.81 13.11
C VAL A 399 40.32 18.58 13.02
N LEU A 400 40.91 17.44 12.66
CA LEU A 400 40.21 16.15 12.57
C LEU A 400 40.02 15.54 13.97
N LYS A 401 39.13 14.54 14.08
CA LYS A 401 38.82 13.85 15.35
C LYS A 401 40.03 13.16 15.99
N ASP A 402 41.03 12.80 15.19
CA ASP A 402 42.30 12.20 15.62
C ASP A 402 43.37 13.25 16.01
N GLY A 403 43.00 14.54 16.03
CA GLY A 403 43.91 15.65 16.32
C GLY A 403 44.77 16.11 15.15
N ARG A 404 44.71 15.44 13.98
CA ARG A 404 45.48 15.86 12.80
C ARG A 404 44.91 17.16 12.22
N LYS A 405 45.80 18.06 11.77
CA LYS A 405 45.43 19.34 11.15
C LYS A 405 45.49 19.23 9.63
N ARG A 406 44.42 19.65 8.96
CA ARG A 406 44.40 19.90 7.51
C ARG A 406 44.40 21.40 7.26
N TYR A 407 45.31 21.86 6.41
CA TYR A 407 45.46 23.25 6.04
C TYR A 407 44.88 23.46 4.65
N LEU A 408 44.01 24.46 4.53
CA LEU A 408 43.30 24.83 3.32
C LEU A 408 43.70 26.25 2.93
N PHE A 409 44.13 26.43 1.69
CA PHE A 409 44.68 27.67 1.16
C PHE A 409 43.73 28.25 0.13
N ASN A 410 43.59 29.57 0.13
CA ASN A 410 42.77 30.28 -0.84
C ASN A 410 43.29 30.03 -2.27
N LYS A 411 42.41 29.62 -3.18
CA LYS A 411 42.78 29.31 -4.56
C LYS A 411 43.43 30.49 -5.26
N ASN A 412 42.78 31.65 -5.24
CA ASN A 412 43.24 32.84 -5.97
C ASN A 412 44.62 33.30 -5.48
N PHE A 413 44.85 33.25 -4.17
CA PHE A 413 46.14 33.60 -3.60
C PHE A 413 47.27 32.65 -4.05
N ILE A 414 47.01 31.34 -4.07
CA ILE A 414 48.01 30.34 -4.49
C ILE A 414 48.28 30.43 -5.99
N ASP A 415 47.24 30.58 -6.81
CA ASP A 415 47.37 30.74 -8.26
C ASP A 415 48.16 32.03 -8.58
N GLN A 416 47.85 33.14 -7.90
CA GLN A 416 48.62 34.39 -8.02
C GLN A 416 50.07 34.20 -7.55
N PHE A 417 50.28 33.49 -6.45
CA PHE A 417 51.62 33.22 -5.94
C PHE A 417 52.47 32.42 -6.94
N ILE A 418 51.90 31.41 -7.60
CA ILE A 418 52.58 30.63 -8.66
C ILE A 418 52.80 31.49 -9.91
N GLY A 419 51.88 32.41 -10.21
CA GLY A 419 52.04 33.41 -11.26
C GLY A 419 53.19 34.38 -10.98
N ASP A 420 53.32 34.86 -9.75
CA ASP A 420 54.27 35.91 -9.39
C ASP A 420 55.69 35.39 -9.09
N TYR A 421 55.81 34.11 -8.69
CA TYR A 421 57.06 33.55 -8.20
C TYR A 421 57.48 32.26 -8.92
N LEU A 422 58.78 32.12 -9.15
CA LEU A 422 59.39 30.96 -9.82
C LEU A 422 60.55 30.40 -9.00
N SER A 423 60.74 29.09 -9.09
CA SER A 423 62.00 28.47 -8.63
C SER A 423 63.16 28.80 -9.57
N ILE A 424 64.42 28.71 -9.10
CA ILE A 424 65.61 28.90 -9.96
C ILE A 424 65.56 28.03 -11.22
N LYS A 425 65.14 26.77 -11.08
CA LYS A 425 65.03 25.84 -12.21
C LYS A 425 64.02 26.33 -13.25
N GLN A 426 62.85 26.75 -12.80
CA GLN A 426 61.82 27.30 -13.70
C GLN A 426 62.27 28.61 -14.32
N ALA A 427 62.88 29.51 -13.54
CA ALA A 427 63.43 30.76 -14.06
C ALA A 427 64.57 30.52 -15.07
N SER A 428 65.40 29.50 -14.87
CA SER A 428 66.47 29.12 -15.80
C SER A 428 65.90 28.68 -17.14
N ILE A 429 64.84 27.86 -17.12
CA ILE A 429 64.13 27.39 -18.32
C ILE A 429 63.36 28.55 -18.99
N GLU A 430 62.56 29.28 -18.22
CA GLU A 430 61.65 30.31 -18.74
C GLU A 430 62.39 31.49 -19.35
N TYR A 431 63.47 31.95 -18.71
CA TYR A 431 64.22 33.13 -19.18
C TYR A 431 65.46 32.78 -20.00
N GLY A 432 65.77 31.49 -20.17
CA GLY A 432 66.94 31.00 -20.91
C GLY A 432 68.28 31.35 -20.24
N MET A 433 68.32 31.39 -18.91
CA MET A 433 69.51 31.83 -18.16
C MET A 433 70.13 30.68 -17.36
N PRO A 434 71.47 30.53 -17.32
CA PRO A 434 72.11 29.52 -16.49
C PRO A 434 71.79 29.73 -15.00
N GLU A 435 71.49 28.65 -14.27
CA GLU A 435 71.21 28.71 -12.83
C GLU A 435 72.34 29.43 -12.05
N THR A 436 73.59 29.31 -12.51
CA THR A 436 74.78 29.96 -11.92
C THR A 436 74.68 31.49 -11.95
N LYS A 437 74.17 32.07 -13.05
CA LYS A 437 73.96 33.52 -13.20
C LYS A 437 72.86 34.00 -12.25
N ILE A 438 71.76 33.25 -12.15
CA ILE A 438 70.65 33.54 -11.23
C ILE A 438 71.15 33.50 -9.77
N ARG A 439 71.93 32.48 -9.39
CA ARG A 439 72.52 32.38 -8.05
C ARG A 439 73.53 33.50 -7.78
N HIS A 440 74.30 33.92 -8.78
CA HIS A 440 75.20 35.07 -8.66
C HIS A 440 74.41 36.35 -8.36
N TRP A 441 73.31 36.62 -9.07
CA TRP A 441 72.42 37.77 -8.82
C TRP A 441 71.80 37.78 -7.42
N ILE A 442 71.48 36.60 -6.87
CA ILE A 442 71.03 36.47 -5.47
C ILE A 442 72.19 36.83 -4.52
N ARG A 443 73.40 36.28 -4.76
CA ARG A 443 74.59 36.51 -3.90
C ARG A 443 75.02 37.98 -3.84
N ILE A 444 74.94 38.71 -4.95
CA ILE A 444 75.29 40.15 -5.01
C ILE A 444 74.13 41.06 -4.60
N GLY A 445 73.00 40.50 -4.14
CA GLY A 445 71.84 41.26 -3.64
C GLY A 445 70.97 41.91 -4.72
N LYS A 446 71.22 41.66 -6.02
CA LYS A 446 70.41 42.20 -7.12
C LYS A 446 69.03 41.54 -7.21
N LEU A 447 68.93 40.25 -6.87
CA LEU A 447 67.66 39.56 -6.68
C LEU A 447 67.36 39.44 -5.18
N HIS A 448 66.37 40.19 -4.71
CA HIS A 448 65.89 40.06 -3.33
C HIS A 448 65.10 38.76 -3.16
N GLU A 449 65.62 37.90 -2.29
CA GLU A 449 65.00 36.64 -1.91
C GLU A 449 63.95 36.89 -0.83
N LYS A 450 62.66 36.76 -1.17
CA LYS A 450 61.59 36.85 -0.16
C LYS A 450 61.65 35.67 0.85
N MET A 451 62.49 34.67 0.59
CA MET A 451 62.43 33.33 1.18
C MET A 451 63.78 32.80 1.70
N HIS A 452 64.71 33.69 2.05
CA HIS A 452 66.04 33.32 2.54
C HIS A 452 65.96 32.25 3.65
N ARG A 453 66.69 31.14 3.46
CA ARG A 453 66.81 29.97 4.35
C ARG A 453 65.61 29.01 4.41
N ILE A 454 64.66 29.06 3.46
CA ILE A 454 63.51 28.13 3.48
C ILE A 454 63.73 26.95 2.54
N GLY A 455 64.54 25.98 2.99
CA GLY A 455 64.95 24.85 2.15
C GLY A 455 65.91 25.28 1.03
N GLN A 456 66.57 24.33 0.37
CA GLN A 456 67.58 24.61 -0.66
C GLN A 456 67.02 25.23 -1.97
N LYS A 457 65.76 25.69 -1.98
CA LYS A 457 65.05 26.18 -3.17
C LYS A 457 64.73 27.66 -3.03
N TYR A 458 65.33 28.48 -3.89
CA TYR A 458 65.07 29.91 -3.95
C TYR A 458 63.82 30.17 -4.79
N TRP A 459 62.94 31.04 -4.30
CA TRP A 459 61.75 31.54 -5.00
C TRP A 459 61.95 33.01 -5.35
N LEU A 460 61.85 33.31 -6.64
CA LEU A 460 62.21 34.58 -7.24
C LEU A 460 60.96 35.22 -7.84
N LYS A 461 60.78 36.53 -7.62
CA LYS A 461 59.66 37.28 -8.20
C LYS A 461 59.92 37.48 -9.70
N ARG A 462 58.98 37.07 -10.57
CA ARG A 462 59.14 37.16 -12.04
C ARG A 462 59.52 38.56 -12.50
N SER A 463 58.80 39.57 -12.02
CA SER A 463 59.03 40.98 -12.37
C SER A 463 60.47 41.45 -12.13
N LYS A 464 61.13 40.94 -11.07
CA LYS A 464 62.52 41.31 -10.77
C LYS A 464 63.54 40.60 -11.65
N ILE A 465 63.22 39.44 -12.19
CA ILE A 465 64.08 38.76 -13.17
C ILE A 465 64.00 39.48 -14.52
N GLU A 466 62.81 39.92 -14.93
CA GLU A 466 62.59 40.69 -16.16
C GLU A 466 63.33 42.03 -16.14
N GLU A 467 63.25 42.77 -15.04
CA GLU A 467 63.99 44.04 -14.84
C GLU A 467 65.52 43.84 -14.97
N LEU A 468 66.06 42.71 -14.49
CA LEU A 468 67.51 42.44 -14.55
C LEU A 468 67.97 41.82 -15.88
N LYS A 469 67.04 41.35 -16.72
CA LYS A 469 67.35 40.83 -18.06
C LYS A 469 67.45 41.95 -19.09
N THR A 470 66.75 43.06 -18.84
CA THR A 470 66.71 44.24 -19.72
C THR A 470 67.87 45.21 -19.48
N LEU A 471 68.60 45.03 -18.38
CA LEU A 471 69.88 45.65 -18.04
C LEU A 471 71.04 44.74 -18.43
#